data_AF-A0A8D9CSI5-F1
#
_entry.id   AF-A0A8D9CSI5-F1
#
_cell.length_a   1.000
_cell.length_b   1.000
_cell.length_c   1.000
_cell.angle_alpha   90.00
_cell.angle_beta   90.00
_cell.angle_gamma   90.00
#
_symmetry.space_group_name_H-M   'P 1'
#
loop_
_entity.id
_entity.type
_entity.pdbx_description
1 polymer ?
#
loop_
_entity_poly.entity_id
_entity_poly.type
_entity_poly.pdbx_seq_one_letter_code
_entity_poly.pdbx_strand_id
1 'polypeptide(L)' 'MPLEEGHSYEIKDFELSHAAERVRLTRNRYNINLTNSSVIVKIDPIKHSSFYCFPNWDDLYRGLHHPKFPIDIYGQVIGV' A
#
# COMPACT_ATOMS: atom_id res chain seq x y z
N MET A 1 -11.03 -15.82 -7.87
CA MET A 1 -10.35 -16.16 -6.60
C MET A 1 -10.19 -14.86 -5.83
N PRO A 2 -10.54 -14.79 -4.53
CA PRO A 2 -10.21 -13.61 -3.75
C PRO A 2 -8.69 -13.41 -3.74
N LEU A 3 -8.26 -12.15 -3.83
CA LEU A 3 -6.85 -11.80 -3.63
C LEU A 3 -6.53 -12.01 -2.14
N GLU A 4 -5.42 -12.68 -1.86
CA GLU A 4 -4.99 -12.98 -0.50
C GLU A 4 -3.82 -12.08 -0.09
N GLU A 5 -3.84 -11.62 1.16
CA GLU A 5 -2.75 -10.85 1.73
C GLU A 5 -1.45 -11.66 1.77
N GLY A 6 -0.30 -11.00 1.54
CA GLY A 6 1.02 -11.65 1.52
C GLY A 6 1.37 -12.34 0.18
N HIS A 7 0.45 -12.38 -0.78
CA HIS A 7 0.72 -12.90 -2.13
C HIS A 7 0.95 -11.79 -3.16
N SER A 8 1.74 -12.10 -4.19
CA SER A 8 2.00 -11.20 -5.31
C SER A 8 1.17 -11.60 -6.52
N TYR A 9 0.61 -10.60 -7.20
CA TYR A 9 -0.23 -10.77 -8.37
C TYR A 9 0.16 -9.75 -9.44
N GLU A 10 0.17 -10.20 -10.69
CA GLU A 10 0.19 -9.34 -11.85
C GLU A 10 -1.26 -9.11 -12.31
N ILE A 11 -1.65 -7.84 -12.47
CA ILE A 11 -2.99 -7.44 -12.91
C ILE A 11 -2.85 -6.74 -14.28
N LYS A 12 -3.62 -7.20 -15.28
CA LYS A 12 -3.66 -6.66 -16.65
C LYS A 12 -5.08 -6.25 -17.03
N ASP A 13 -5.19 -5.41 -18.05
CA ASP A 13 -6.46 -4.98 -18.66
C ASP A 13 -7.46 -4.41 -17.63
N PHE A 14 -6.93 -3.60 -16.71
CA PHE A 14 -7.69 -2.86 -15.71
C PHE A 14 -7.96 -1.43 -16.16
N GLU A 15 -8.99 -0.82 -15.59
CA GLU A 15 -9.29 0.59 -15.79
C GLU A 15 -8.68 1.45 -14.67
N LEU A 16 -8.48 2.73 -14.96
CA LEU A 16 -8.02 3.71 -13.98
C LEU A 16 -9.07 4.78 -13.76
N SER A 17 -9.27 5.15 -12.50
CA SER A 17 -10.04 6.34 -12.13
C SER A 17 -9.19 7.27 -11.28
N HIS A 18 -9.42 8.58 -11.37
CA HIS A 18 -8.70 9.52 -10.52
C HIS A 18 -9.14 9.35 -9.07
N ALA A 19 -8.17 9.14 -8.17
CA ALA A 19 -8.42 9.14 -6.73
C ALA A 19 -8.73 10.58 -6.32
N ALA A 20 -10.00 10.96 -6.18
CA ALA A 20 -10.43 12.32 -5.81
C ALA A 20 -10.70 12.49 -4.31
N GLU A 21 -10.54 11.42 -3.53
CA GLU A 21 -10.87 11.39 -2.10
C GLU A 21 -9.99 12.34 -1.28
N ARG A 22 -10.60 12.96 -0.25
CA ARG A 22 -9.94 13.86 0.71
C ARG A 22 -8.94 13.13 1.60
N VAL A 23 -9.17 11.85 1.86
CA VAL A 23 -8.28 10.97 2.63
C VAL A 23 -7.91 9.82 1.70
N ARG A 24 -6.62 9.50 1.61
CA ARG A 24 -6.12 8.42 0.76
C ARG A 24 -5.18 7.55 1.57
N LEU A 25 -5.25 6.24 1.32
CA LEU A 25 -4.34 5.26 1.90
C LEU A 25 -3.03 5.16 1.11
N THR A 26 -3.01 5.62 -0.15
CA THR A 26 -1.81 5.60 -1.00
C THR A 26 -1.51 6.99 -1.56
N ARG A 27 -0.25 7.20 -1.97
CA ARG A 27 0.19 8.44 -2.64
C ARG A 27 -0.13 8.46 -4.14
N ASN A 28 -0.66 7.36 -4.70
CA ASN A 28 -0.98 7.31 -6.11
C ASN A 28 -2.22 8.19 -6.42
N ARG A 29 -2.21 8.82 -7.60
CA ARG A 29 -3.32 9.69 -8.05
C ARG A 29 -4.46 8.92 -8.69
N TYR A 30 -4.29 7.62 -8.90
CA TYR A 30 -5.27 6.77 -9.57
C TYR A 30 -5.61 5.53 -8.73
N ASN A 31 -6.86 5.10 -8.85
CA ASN A 31 -7.36 3.83 -8.36
C ASN A 31 -7.45 2.84 -9.53
N ILE A 32 -7.14 1.56 -9.25
CA ILE A 32 -7.35 0.47 -10.18
C ILE A 32 -8.80 -0.01 -10.05
N ASN A 33 -9.52 -0.03 -11.17
CA ASN A 33 -10.87 -0.58 -11.28
C ASN A 33 -10.78 -1.90 -12.06
N LEU A 34 -11.13 -3.01 -11.39
CA LEU A 34 -11.22 -4.31 -12.05
C LEU A 34 -12.48 -4.38 -12.90
N THR A 35 -12.34 -4.89 -14.12
CA THR A 35 -13.42 -5.09 -15.07
C THR A 35 -13.56 -6.56 -15.42
N ASN A 36 -14.59 -6.91 -16.20
CA ASN A 36 -14.78 -8.28 -16.69
C ASN A 36 -13.65 -8.74 -17.63
N SER A 37 -12.89 -7.82 -18.23
CA SER A 37 -11.73 -8.15 -19.06
C SER A 37 -10.42 -8.22 -18.29
N SER A 38 -10.39 -7.82 -17.02
CA SER A 38 -9.17 -7.79 -16.25
C SER A 38 -8.65 -9.19 -15.97
N VAL A 39 -7.34 -9.38 -16.20
CA VAL A 39 -6.65 -10.66 -15.98
C VAL A 39 -5.78 -10.53 -14.73
N ILE A 40 -5.93 -11.48 -13.81
CA ILE A 40 -5.16 -11.55 -12.56
C ILE A 40 -4.38 -12.86 -12.54
N VAL A 41 -3.05 -12.76 -12.42
CA VAL A 41 -2.14 -13.91 -12.40
C VAL A 41 -1.32 -13.88 -11.11
N LYS A 42 -1.28 -14.99 -10.37
CA LYS A 42 -0.39 -15.11 -9.20
C LYS A 42 1.05 -15.25 -9.69
N ILE A 43 1.96 -14.49 -9.08
CA ILE A 43 3.38 -14.46 -9.44
C ILE A 43 4.24 -14.71 -8.21
N ASP A 44 5.53 -14.99 -8.45
CA ASP A 44 6.51 -15.04 -7.37
C ASP A 44 6.63 -13.69 -6.66
N PRO A 45 6.91 -13.68 -5.34
CA PRO A 45 7.05 -12.44 -4.59
C PRO A 45 8.10 -11.50 -5.18
N ILE A 46 7.71 -10.24 -5.38
CA ILE A 46 8.65 -9.21 -5.83
C ILE A 46 9.52 -8.80 -4.63
N LYS A 47 10.83 -9.02 -4.75
CA LYS A 47 11.81 -8.79 -3.65
C LYS A 47 12.05 -7.32 -3.32
N HIS A 48 11.67 -6.40 -4.22
CA HIS A 48 11.84 -4.97 -4.03
C HIS A 48 10.48 -4.29 -4.06
N SER A 49 10.17 -3.54 -3.01
CA SER A 49 8.95 -2.76 -2.95
C SER A 49 9.18 -1.41 -2.28
N SER A 50 8.53 -0.40 -2.84
CA SER A 50 8.40 0.96 -2.29
C SER A 50 7.00 1.22 -1.72
N PHE A 51 6.24 0.16 -1.42
CA PHE A 51 4.88 0.30 -0.86
C PHE A 51 4.90 1.02 0.49
N TYR A 52 5.88 0.71 1.34
CA TYR A 52 5.98 1.30 2.67
C TYR A 52 6.58 2.70 2.62
N CYS A 53 5.93 3.64 3.28
CA CYS A 53 6.38 5.01 3.53
C CYS A 53 6.76 5.16 5.00
N PHE A 54 7.78 4.40 5.43
CA PHE A 54 8.24 4.44 6.82
C PHE A 54 8.74 5.85 7.20
N PRO A 55 8.27 6.41 8.32
CA PRO A 55 8.77 7.67 8.84
C PRO A 55 10.18 7.49 9.38
N ASN A 56 10.92 8.59 9.48
CA ASN A 56 12.15 8.59 10.25
C ASN A 56 11.80 8.36 11.73
N TRP A 57 12.54 7.47 12.39
CA TRP A 57 12.31 7.15 13.80
C TRP A 57 12.44 8.37 14.72
N ASP A 58 13.41 9.25 14.48
CA ASP A 58 13.62 10.46 15.28
C ASP A 58 12.43 11.41 15.18
N ASP A 59 11.84 11.54 13.98
CA ASP A 59 10.66 12.39 13.76
C ASP A 59 9.43 11.81 14.45
N LEU A 60 9.26 10.48 14.39
CA LEU A 60 8.19 9.78 15.08
C LEU A 60 8.33 9.91 16.61
N TYR A 61 9.53 9.66 17.13
CA TYR A 61 9.85 9.73 18.56
C TYR A 61 9.63 11.14 19.12
N ARG A 62 9.93 12.18 18.33
CA ARG A 62 9.71 13.59 18.69
C ARG A 62 8.26 14.04 18.52
N GLY A 63 7.36 13.19 18.02
CA GLY A 63 5.95 13.54 17.79
C GLY A 63 5.75 14.56 16.66
N LEU A 64 6.66 14.62 15.69
CA LEU A 64 6.55 15.54 14.55
C LEU A 64 5.55 15.07 13.49
N HIS A 65 5.13 13.80 13.56
CA HIS A 65 4.09 13.26 12.70
C HIS A 65 2.69 13.70 13.13
N HIS A 66 1.89 14.11 12.15
CA HIS A 66 0.54 14.58 12.42
C HIS A 66 -0.40 13.42 12.80
N PRO A 67 -1.08 13.47 13.97
CA PRO A 67 -1.75 12.31 14.57
C PRO A 67 -2.97 11.79 13.81
N LYS A 68 -3.50 12.57 12.85
CA LYS A 68 -4.62 12.13 12.00
C LYS A 68 -4.21 11.34 10.75
N PHE A 69 -2.92 11.19 10.48
CA PHE A 69 -2.44 10.47 9.31
C PHE A 69 -1.85 9.11 9.69
N PRO A 70 -2.19 8.04 8.96
CA PRO A 70 -1.56 6.74 9.15
C PRO A 70 -0.07 6.81 8.81
N ILE A 71 0.72 5.98 9.50
CA ILE A 71 2.15 5.80 9.25
C ILE A 71 2.44 4.31 9.14
N ASP A 72 3.38 3.94 8.27
CA ASP A 72 3.95 2.60 8.26
C ASP A 72 5.02 2.53 9.34
N ILE A 73 5.15 1.41 10.07
CA ILE A 73 6.20 1.21 11.07
C ILE A 73 6.84 -0.17 10.92
N TYR A 74 8.13 -0.27 11.21
CA TYR A 74 8.86 -1.53 11.31
C TYR A 74 9.80 -1.48 12.51
N GLY A 75 10.04 -2.62 13.14
CA GLY A 75 10.91 -2.70 14.31
C GLY A 75 10.90 -4.09 14.93
N GLN A 76 11.75 -4.27 15.94
CA GLN A 76 11.76 -5.47 16.75
C GLN A 76 10.64 -5.41 17.78
N VAL A 77 9.88 -6.49 17.92
CA VAL A 77 8.92 -6.66 19.02
C VAL A 77 9.71 -7.01 20.29
N ILE A 78 9.71 -6.11 21.27
CA ILE A 78 10.49 -6.24 22.52
C ILE A 78 9.62 -6.58 23.76
N GLY A 79 8.31 -6.71 23.58
CA GLY A 79 7.33 -7.03 24.62
C GLY A 79 5.91 -6.78 24.11
N VAL A 80 4.92 -7.44 24.72
CA VAL A 80 3.48 -7.26 24.44
C VAL A 80 2.76 -7.03 25.75
#